data_AF-A0A094NK62-F1
#
_entry.id   AF-A0A094NK62-F1
#
_cell.length_a   1.000
_cell.length_b   1.000
_cell.length_c   1.000
_cell.angle_alpha   90.00
_cell.angle_beta   90.00
_cell.angle_gamma   90.00
#
_symmetry.space_group_name_H-M   'P 1'
#
loop_
_entity.id
_entity.type
_entity.pdbx_description
1 polymer ?
#
loop_
_entity_poly.entity_id
_entity_poly.type
_entity_poly.pdbx_seq_one_letter_code
_entity_poly.pdbx_strand_id
1 'polypeptide(L)' 'SVLELERMIKSTTGKSALFSYSWYGCFCGIGGRGTPVDSTDQ' A
#
# COMPACT_ATOMS: atom_id res chain seq x y z
N SER A 1 4.18 -13.45 2.13
CA SER A 1 5.43 -12.77 2.54
C SER A 1 5.49 -11.37 1.94
N VAL A 2 6.35 -10.47 2.46
CA VAL A 2 6.52 -9.10 1.89
C VAL A 2 6.94 -9.16 0.42
N LEU A 3 7.78 -10.12 0.05
CA LEU A 3 8.25 -10.28 -1.34
C LEU A 3 7.12 -10.71 -2.30
N GLU A 4 6.20 -11.57 -1.85
CA GLU A 4 5.02 -11.94 -2.65
C GLU A 4 4.05 -10.78 -2.80
N LEU A 5 3.85 -9.99 -1.74
CA LEU A 5 3.02 -8.79 -1.81
C LEU A 5 3.59 -7.77 -2.81
N GLU A 6 4.90 -7.51 -2.79
CA GLU A 6 5.58 -6.68 -3.79
C GLU A 6 5.33 -7.21 -5.21
N ARG A 7 5.45 -8.53 -5.43
CA ARG A 7 5.21 -9.14 -6.75
C ARG A 7 3.77 -8.96 -7.20
N MET A 8 2.78 -9.18 -6.33
CA MET A 8 1.36 -9.02 -6.67
C MET A 8 1.02 -7.57 -7.00
N ILE A 9 1.45 -6.62 -6.15
CA ILE A 9 1.21 -5.19 -6.38
C ILE A 9 1.89 -4.73 -7.66
N LYS A 10 3.15 -5.11 -7.88
CA LYS A 10 3.88 -4.76 -9.10
C LYS A 10 3.25 -5.36 -10.35
N SER A 11 2.78 -6.59 -10.29
CA SER A 11 2.12 -7.24 -11.43
C SER A 11 0.75 -6.63 -11.75
N THR A 12 0.01 -6.19 -10.74
CA THR A 12 -1.37 -5.69 -10.92
C THR A 12 -1.41 -4.20 -11.24
N THR A 13 -0.51 -3.42 -10.65
CA THR A 13 -0.55 -1.95 -10.70
C THR A 13 0.64 -1.34 -11.45
N GLY A 14 1.68 -2.12 -11.75
CA GLY A 14 2.95 -1.64 -12.31
C GLY A 14 3.82 -0.85 -11.34
N LYS A 15 3.40 -0.70 -10.09
CA LYS A 15 4.07 0.12 -9.06
C LYS A 15 4.79 -0.75 -8.03
N SER A 16 5.85 -0.23 -7.42
CA SER A 16 6.50 -0.90 -6.29
C SER A 16 5.68 -0.72 -5.01
N ALA A 17 5.40 -1.79 -4.28
CA ALA A 17 4.69 -1.75 -3.00
C ALA A 17 5.45 -0.93 -1.97
N LEU A 18 6.78 -1.09 -1.95
CA LEU A 18 7.65 -0.37 -1.02
C LEU A 18 7.58 1.15 -1.24
N PHE A 19 7.73 1.61 -2.48
CA PHE A 19 7.80 3.06 -2.76
C PHE A 19 6.43 3.73 -2.92
N SER A 20 5.40 2.98 -3.33
CA SER A 20 4.10 3.56 -3.67
C SER A 20 3.03 3.39 -2.60
N TYR A 21 3.15 2.37 -1.74
CA TYR A 21 2.06 1.99 -0.84
C TYR A 21 2.47 1.84 0.63
N SER A 22 3.75 1.78 0.97
CA SER A 22 4.14 1.48 2.35
C SER A 22 4.01 2.67 3.33
N TRP A 23 3.77 3.87 2.81
CA TRP A 23 3.49 5.12 3.56
C TRP A 23 2.40 5.94 2.86
N TYR A 24 1.43 5.26 2.25
CA TYR A 24 0.35 5.91 1.52
C TYR A 24 -0.86 6.09 2.44
N GLY A 25 -1.41 7.31 2.46
CA GLY A 25 -2.62 7.62 3.20
C GLY A 25 -2.49 7.41 4.72
N CYS A 26 -3.60 7.03 5.33
CA CYS A 26 -3.75 6.84 6.76
C CYS A 26 -3.56 5.39 7.20
N PHE A 27 -3.69 4.40 6.32
CA PHE A 27 -3.72 2.98 6.69
C PHE A 27 -2.69 2.12 5.98
N CYS A 28 -2.20 2.52 4.80
CA CYS A 28 -1.14 1.76 4.13
C CYS A 28 0.23 2.07 4.77
N GLY A 29 0.56 1.36 5.85
CA GLY A 29 1.78 1.54 6.63
C GLY A 29 1.63 1.02 8.06
N ILE A 30 2.44 1.55 9.00
CA ILE A 30 2.37 1.17 10.42
C ILE A 30 1.51 2.17 11.19
N GLY A 31 0.55 1.66 11.97
CA GLY A 31 -0.17 2.47 12.97
C GLY A 31 -1.35 3.26 12.44
N GLY A 32 -2.06 2.73 11.44
CA GLY A 32 -3.09 3.48 10.74
C GLY A 32 -4.27 3.93 11.60
N ARG A 33 -4.62 5.22 11.47
CA ARG A 33 -5.71 5.92 12.18
C ARG A 33 -6.19 7.09 11.33
N GLY A 34 -7.47 7.44 11.43
CA GLY A 34 -8.06 8.58 10.72
C GLY A 34 -9.17 8.15 9.76
N THR A 35 -9.48 9.00 8.78
CA THR A 35 -10.42 8.70 7.69
C THR A 35 -9.59 8.34 6.45
N PRO A 36 -9.88 7.22 5.74
CA PRO A 36 -9.16 6.86 4.53
C PRO A 36 -9.14 8.01 3.52
N VAL A 37 -8.00 8.26 2.90
CA VAL A 37 -7.86 9.38 1.95
C VAL A 37 -8.52 9.10 0.60
N ASP A 38 -8.60 7.83 0.23
CA ASP A 38 -9.28 7.32 -0.96
C ASP A 38 -9.63 5.82 -0.77
N SER A 39 -10.11 5.16 -1.81
CA SER A 39 -10.42 3.72 -1.78
C SER A 39 -9.20 2.81 -1.70
N THR A 40 -8.02 3.32 -2.06
CA THR A 40 -6.76 2.55 -1.98
C THR A 40 -6.30 2.43 -0.53
N ASP A 41 -6.61 3.44 0.29
CA ASP A 41 -6.23 3.56 1.69
C ASP A 41 -7.24 2.94 2.68
N GLN A 42 -8.24 2.22 2.20
CA GLN A 42 -9.24 1.52 3.03
C GLN A 42 -8.92 0.02 3.13
#